data_AF-X1CA08-F1
#
_entry.id   AF-X1CA08-F1
#
_cell.length_a   1.000
_cell.length_b   1.000
_cell.length_c   1.000
_cell.angle_alpha   90.00
_cell.angle_beta   90.00
_cell.angle_gamma   90.00
#
_symmetry.space_group_name_H-M   'P 1'
#
loop_
_entity.id
_entity.type
_entity.pdbx_description
1 polymer ?
#
loop_
_entity_poly.entity_id
_entity_poly.type
_entity_poly.pdbx_seq_one_letter_code
_entity_poly.pdbx_strand_id
1 'polypeptide(L)'
;MTETFTNREMVVYALYSLGGATKRFHTEDIALKCYELWPSAFSWTKYPQYPDKDIVRVALTDARKEKYGYLLDGRSGQTRGQSNRTKREKAADGWSLTDSGVHWSEANKQRFESAGPVTKKHRQKSMLFLRRVKKHKVFALYDDIQTSTT
;
A
#
# COMPACT_ATOMS: atom_id res chain seq x y z
N MET A 1 9.21 -18.01 -4.95
CA MET A 1 7.91 -17.52 -5.47
C MET A 1 7.83 -16.03 -5.20
N THR A 2 7.49 -15.20 -6.19
CA THR A 2 7.35 -13.75 -5.97
C THR A 2 5.95 -13.45 -5.47
N GLU A 3 5.81 -13.19 -4.17
CA GLU A 3 4.53 -12.79 -3.60
C GLU A 3 4.22 -11.33 -3.98
N THR A 4 2.96 -11.03 -4.28
CA THR A 4 2.54 -9.68 -4.68
C THR A 4 1.65 -9.10 -3.59
N PHE A 5 2.13 -8.03 -2.95
CA PHE A 5 1.38 -7.31 -1.93
C PHE A 5 0.88 -5.98 -2.48
N THR A 6 -0.31 -5.57 -2.05
CA THR A 6 -0.80 -4.22 -2.31
C THR A 6 -0.10 -3.23 -1.38
N ASN A 7 0.01 -1.97 -1.82
CA ASN A 7 0.54 -0.89 -0.96
C ASN A 7 -0.20 -0.79 0.38
N ARG A 8 -1.50 -1.07 0.37
CA ARG A 8 -2.35 -1.09 1.56
C ARG A 8 -1.87 -2.13 2.57
N GLU A 9 -1.71 -3.37 2.13
CA GLU A 9 -1.27 -4.49 2.98
C GLU A 9 0.14 -4.26 3.53
N MET A 10 1.05 -3.79 2.67
CA MET A 10 2.41 -3.44 3.07
C MET A 10 2.42 -2.38 4.18
N VAL A 11 1.63 -1.32 4.05
CA VAL A 11 1.56 -0.25 5.04
C VAL A 11 0.95 -0.72 6.37
N VAL A 12 -0.11 -1.55 6.33
CA VAL A 12 -0.70 -2.14 7.55
C VAL A 12 0.34 -2.98 8.29
N TYR A 13 1.08 -3.82 7.56
CA TYR A 13 2.13 -4.65 8.16
C TYR A 13 3.29 -3.80 8.69
N ALA A 14 3.73 -2.77 7.97
CA ALA A 14 4.77 -1.87 8.45
C ALA A 14 4.37 -1.17 9.76
N LEU A 15 3.11 -0.73 9.87
CA LEU A 15 2.59 -0.15 11.11
C LEU A 15 2.53 -1.20 12.24
N TYR A 16 2.14 -2.44 11.93
CA TYR A 16 2.21 -3.55 12.89
C TYR A 16 3.63 -3.77 13.41
N SER A 17 4.63 -3.83 12.51
CA SER A 17 6.04 -3.99 12.87
C SER A 17 6.60 -2.84 13.71
N LEU A 18 6.03 -1.64 13.61
CA LEU A 18 6.38 -0.50 14.48
C LEU A 18 5.77 -0.58 15.88
N GLY A 19 4.86 -1.53 16.14
CA GLY A 19 4.07 -1.57 17.37
C GLY A 19 2.81 -0.69 17.31
N GLY A 20 2.26 -0.49 16.11
CA GLY A 20 1.04 0.29 15.88
C GLY A 20 -0.21 -0.27 16.55
N ALA A 21 -0.15 -1.49 17.10
CA ALA A 21 -1.19 -2.06 17.95
C ALA A 21 -1.35 -1.31 19.28
N THR A 22 -0.27 -0.77 19.84
CA THR A 22 -0.26 -0.13 21.17
C THR A 22 -0.10 1.38 21.10
N LYS A 23 0.50 1.90 20.02
CA LYS A 23 0.85 3.33 19.89
C LYS A 23 0.46 3.89 18.53
N ARG A 24 0.17 5.19 18.50
CA ARG A 24 -0.01 5.96 17.26
C ARG A 24 1.33 6.45 16.70
N PHE A 25 1.49 6.34 15.38
CA PHE A 25 2.69 6.78 14.65
C PHE A 25 2.35 7.82 13.60
N HIS A 26 3.27 8.75 13.35
CA HIS A 26 3.10 9.73 12.28
C HIS A 26 3.29 9.08 10.91
N THR A 27 2.79 9.75 9.87
CA THR A 27 2.85 9.22 8.51
C THR A 27 4.30 9.12 8.02
N GLU A 28 5.16 10.03 8.47
CA GLU A 28 6.61 10.06 8.21
C GLU A 28 7.32 8.82 8.76
N ASP A 29 7.04 8.43 10.01
CA ASP A 29 7.65 7.25 10.64
C ASP A 29 7.27 5.97 9.90
N ILE A 30 5.97 5.86 9.55
CA ILE A 30 5.46 4.73 8.78
C ILE A 30 6.08 4.71 7.38
N ALA A 31 6.26 5.88 6.76
CA ALA A 31 6.88 5.96 5.44
C ALA A 31 8.35 5.53 5.44
N LEU A 32 9.10 5.92 6.47
CA LEU A 32 10.47 5.43 6.66
C LEU A 32 10.49 3.92 6.82
N LYS A 33 9.59 3.34 7.63
CA LYS A 33 9.54 1.88 7.79
C LYS A 33 9.14 1.15 6.50
N CYS A 34 8.17 1.68 5.76
CA CYS A 34 7.79 1.11 4.46
C CYS A 34 8.93 1.16 3.45
N TYR A 35 9.71 2.25 3.46
CA TYR A 35 10.88 2.40 2.60
C TYR A 35 12.02 1.46 3.00
N GLU A 36 12.26 1.25 4.30
CA GLU A 36 13.23 0.28 4.81
C GLU A 36 12.90 -1.15 4.36
N LEU A 37 11.63 -1.55 4.48
CA LEU A 37 11.17 -2.90 4.15
C LEU A 37 11.05 -3.11 2.63
N TRP A 38 10.50 -2.13 1.91
CA TRP A 38 10.23 -2.23 0.47
C TRP A 38 10.61 -0.95 -0.28
N PRO A 39 11.93 -0.67 -0.45
CA PRO A 39 12.39 0.54 -1.10
C PRO A 39 11.78 0.73 -2.49
N SER A 40 11.67 -0.35 -3.27
CA SER A 40 11.15 -0.30 -4.65
C SER A 40 9.68 0.12 -4.75
N ALA A 41 8.90 -0.05 -3.68
CA ALA A 41 7.46 0.25 -3.67
C ALA A 41 7.14 1.63 -3.08
N PHE A 42 8.00 2.13 -2.21
CA PHE A 42 7.79 3.35 -1.40
C PHE A 42 8.88 4.40 -1.60
N SER A 43 9.57 4.40 -2.75
CA SER A 43 10.53 5.42 -3.14
C SER A 43 10.00 6.35 -4.22
N TRP A 44 10.52 7.57 -4.32
CA TRP A 44 10.26 8.42 -5.48
C TRP A 44 10.81 7.82 -6.79
N THR A 45 10.07 8.01 -7.88
CA THR A 45 10.48 7.51 -9.21
C THR A 45 11.78 8.14 -9.71
N LYS A 46 11.96 9.45 -9.49
CA LYS A 46 13.16 10.19 -9.95
C LYS A 46 14.32 10.10 -8.97
N TYR A 47 14.03 9.99 -7.67
CA TYR A 47 15.02 9.97 -6.60
C TYR A 47 14.75 8.79 -5.65
N PRO A 48 15.09 7.56 -6.07
CA PRO A 48 14.74 6.35 -5.34
C PRO A 48 15.41 6.22 -3.95
N GLN A 49 16.38 7.08 -3.64
CA GLN A 49 16.99 7.19 -2.32
C GLN A 49 16.08 7.86 -1.27
N TYR A 50 14.97 8.47 -1.68
CA TYR A 50 14.05 9.16 -0.77
C TYR A 50 12.69 8.43 -0.68
N PRO A 51 12.11 8.36 0.53
CA PRO A 51 10.80 7.76 0.75
C PRO A 51 9.68 8.63 0.17
N ASP A 52 8.70 8.00 -0.46
CA ASP A 52 7.49 8.63 -0.97
C ASP A 52 6.36 8.60 0.07
N LYS A 53 6.27 9.68 0.84
CA LYS A 53 5.20 9.87 1.85
C LYS A 53 3.79 9.84 1.25
N ASP A 54 3.64 10.26 -0.01
CA ASP A 54 2.32 10.42 -0.65
C ASP A 54 1.67 9.06 -0.89
N ILE A 55 2.46 8.09 -1.37
CA ILE A 55 2.05 6.70 -1.57
C ILE A 55 1.57 6.08 -0.25
N VAL A 56 2.30 6.33 0.83
CA VAL A 56 1.98 5.82 2.18
C VAL A 56 0.70 6.45 2.71
N ARG A 57 0.55 7.78 2.60
CA ARG A 57 -0.67 8.49 3.00
C ARG A 57 -1.91 7.95 2.30
N VAL A 58 -1.82 7.73 0.98
CA VAL A 58 -2.95 7.19 0.19
C VAL A 58 -3.29 5.77 0.66
N ALA A 59 -2.28 4.92 0.85
CA ALA A 59 -2.48 3.55 1.31
C ALA A 59 -3.07 3.45 2.73
N LEU A 60 -2.63 4.31 3.67
CA LEU A 60 -3.21 4.45 5.01
C LEU A 60 -4.69 4.87 4.94
N THR A 61 -4.97 5.89 4.13
CA THR A 61 -6.34 6.39 3.95
C THR A 61 -7.25 5.33 3.32
N ASP A 62 -6.71 4.49 2.44
CA ASP A 62 -7.44 3.36 1.91
C ASP A 62 -7.66 2.28 2.98
N ALA A 63 -6.64 1.80 3.69
CA ALA A 63 -6.80 0.76 4.72
C ALA A 63 -7.76 1.12 5.86
N ARG A 64 -7.97 2.42 6.13
CA ARG A 64 -9.01 2.89 7.06
C ARG A 64 -10.44 2.69 6.54
N LYS A 65 -10.68 2.49 5.25
CA LYS A 65 -12.05 2.36 4.72
C LYS A 65 -12.67 1.01 5.10
N GLU A 66 -13.96 1.01 5.42
CA GLU A 66 -14.73 -0.19 5.75
C GLU A 66 -14.68 -1.25 4.64
N LYS A 67 -14.72 -0.83 3.37
CA LYS A 67 -14.60 -1.75 2.21
C LYS A 67 -13.33 -2.61 2.19
N TYR A 68 -12.34 -2.25 3.00
CA TYR A 68 -11.07 -2.97 3.13
C TYR A 68 -10.85 -3.51 4.54
N GLY A 69 -11.90 -3.61 5.35
CA GLY A 69 -11.87 -4.23 6.68
C GLY A 69 -11.57 -3.30 7.85
N TYR A 70 -11.52 -1.97 7.62
CA TYR A 70 -11.26 -0.97 8.66
C TYR A 70 -10.01 -1.32 9.50
N LEU A 71 -8.87 -1.57 8.85
CA LEU A 71 -7.67 -2.13 9.48
C LEU A 71 -6.88 -1.11 10.32
N LEU A 72 -7.16 0.17 10.12
CA LEU A 72 -6.42 1.27 10.73
C LEU A 72 -7.41 2.31 11.22
N ASP A 73 -7.04 2.99 12.30
CA ASP A 73 -7.65 4.25 12.71
C ASP A 73 -6.61 5.38 12.68
N GLY A 74 -7.09 6.59 12.46
CA GLY A 74 -6.26 7.78 12.46
C GLY A 74 -6.39 8.67 11.22
N ARG A 75 -5.50 9.66 11.17
CA ARG A 75 -5.49 10.67 10.12
C ARG A 75 -4.08 11.21 9.92
N SER A 76 -3.80 11.61 8.67
CA SER A 76 -2.63 12.44 8.37
C SER A 76 -2.89 13.92 8.62
N GLY A 77 -1.98 14.57 9.34
CA GLY A 77 -1.89 16.02 9.41
C GLY A 77 -1.84 16.53 10.84
N GLN A 78 -0.95 17.49 11.07
CA GLN A 78 -0.87 18.23 12.31
C GLN A 78 -2.19 18.97 12.58
N THR A 79 -2.63 18.98 13.83
CA THR A 79 -3.79 19.76 14.33
C THR A 79 -3.72 21.26 13.99
N ARG A 80 -2.56 21.75 13.51
CA ARG A 80 -2.28 23.14 13.09
C ARG A 80 -2.80 23.49 11.68
N GLY A 81 -3.98 23.01 11.31
CA GLY A 81 -4.70 23.44 10.11
C GLY A 81 -5.97 24.22 10.45
N GLN A 82 -6.78 24.58 9.44
CA GLN A 82 -8.09 25.28 9.58
C GLN A 82 -9.09 24.65 10.58
N SER A 83 -8.78 23.51 11.20
CA SER A 83 -9.45 23.00 12.41
C SER A 83 -9.42 23.99 13.57
N ASN A 84 -8.48 24.92 13.64
CA ASN A 84 -8.55 25.99 14.65
C ASN A 84 -9.76 26.94 14.43
N ARG A 85 -10.35 26.95 13.23
CA ARG A 85 -11.53 27.75 12.85
C ARG A 85 -12.85 26.97 12.95
N THR A 86 -12.81 25.65 12.99
CA THR A 86 -14.00 24.80 13.04
C THR A 86 -14.04 24.12 14.41
N LYS A 87 -15.15 24.23 15.15
CA LYS A 87 -15.37 23.63 16.49
C LYS A 87 -15.34 22.08 16.51
N ARG A 88 -14.71 21.42 15.53
CA ARG A 88 -14.56 19.96 15.51
C ARG A 88 -13.55 19.55 16.57
N GLU A 89 -13.86 18.48 17.28
CA GLU A 89 -12.98 17.89 18.28
C GLU A 89 -11.59 17.62 17.69
N LYS A 90 -10.55 17.83 18.51
CA LYS A 90 -9.16 17.62 18.13
C LYS A 90 -8.94 16.11 17.91
N ALA A 91 -9.10 15.65 16.67
CA ALA A 91 -8.70 14.30 16.30
C ALA A 91 -7.20 14.15 16.58
N ALA A 92 -6.82 13.08 17.28
CA ALA A 92 -5.43 12.76 17.53
C ALA A 92 -4.71 12.54 16.19
N ASP A 93 -3.55 13.18 16.03
CA ASP A 93 -2.69 12.98 14.87
C ASP A 93 -2.03 11.59 14.93
N GLY A 94 -1.76 11.02 13.76
CA GLY A 94 -1.13 9.72 13.61
C GLY A 94 -2.11 8.57 13.37
N TRP A 95 -1.52 7.38 13.24
CA TRP A 95 -2.18 6.15 12.84
C TRP A 95 -1.89 5.04 13.82
N SER A 96 -2.91 4.25 14.14
CA SER A 96 -2.81 3.01 14.93
C SER A 96 -3.60 1.91 14.24
N LEU A 97 -3.27 0.66 14.56
CA LEU A 97 -4.09 -0.47 14.15
C LEU A 97 -5.38 -0.51 14.96
N THR A 98 -6.43 -0.98 14.32
CA THR A 98 -7.65 -1.46 14.99
C THR A 98 -7.46 -2.93 15.35
N ASP A 99 -8.37 -3.49 16.16
CA ASP A 99 -8.35 -4.92 16.49
C ASP A 99 -8.37 -5.80 15.22
N SER A 100 -9.18 -5.42 14.22
CA SER A 100 -9.19 -6.11 12.92
C SER A 100 -7.85 -6.01 12.20
N GLY A 101 -7.18 -4.87 12.28
CA GLY A 101 -5.83 -4.66 11.75
C GLY A 101 -4.77 -5.52 12.42
N VAL A 102 -4.83 -5.68 13.75
CA VAL A 102 -3.93 -6.54 14.52
C VAL A 102 -4.12 -7.99 14.12
N HIS A 103 -5.35 -8.50 14.17
CA HIS A 103 -5.65 -9.88 13.77
C HIS A 103 -5.25 -10.16 12.32
N TRP A 104 -5.54 -9.24 11.41
CA TRP A 104 -5.13 -9.36 10.01
C TRP A 104 -3.60 -9.44 9.90
N SER A 105 -2.86 -8.62 10.65
CA SER A 105 -1.40 -8.58 10.60
C SER A 105 -0.78 -9.87 11.15
N GLU A 106 -1.30 -10.39 12.26
CA GLU A 106 -0.86 -11.67 12.84
C GLU A 106 -1.10 -12.83 11.88
N ALA A 107 -2.28 -12.90 11.27
CA ALA A 107 -2.63 -13.96 10.31
C ALA A 107 -1.77 -13.91 9.03
N ASN A 108 -1.26 -12.73 8.64
CA ASN A 108 -0.47 -12.54 7.43
C ASN A 108 1.03 -12.39 7.71
N LYS A 109 1.47 -12.43 8.98
CA LYS A 109 2.85 -12.19 9.39
C LYS A 109 3.84 -13.08 8.64
N GLN A 110 3.57 -14.39 8.62
CA GLN A 110 4.44 -15.36 7.99
C GLN A 110 4.59 -15.12 6.48
N ARG A 111 3.55 -14.60 5.81
CA ARG A 111 3.62 -14.25 4.37
C ARG A 111 4.63 -13.13 4.13
N PHE A 112 4.62 -12.10 4.96
CA PHE A 112 5.57 -11.00 4.84
C PHE A 112 7.00 -11.39 5.25
N GLU A 113 7.17 -12.23 6.26
CA GLU A 113 8.50 -12.67 6.72
C GLU A 113 9.16 -13.67 5.75
N SER A 114 8.37 -14.53 5.12
CA SER A 114 8.86 -15.49 4.11
C SER A 114 8.95 -14.91 2.70
N ALA A 115 8.38 -13.72 2.49
CA ALA A 115 8.46 -13.04 1.21
C ALA A 115 9.90 -12.63 0.90
N GLY A 116 10.38 -13.05 -0.27
CA GLY A 116 11.59 -12.48 -0.87
C GLY A 116 11.42 -11.01 -1.25
N PRO A 117 12.39 -10.41 -1.96
CA PRO A 117 12.32 -9.00 -2.34
C PRO A 117 11.04 -8.68 -3.12
N VAL A 118 10.22 -7.78 -2.56
CA VAL A 118 8.99 -7.32 -3.19
C VAL A 118 9.35 -6.35 -4.30
N THR A 119 9.23 -6.81 -5.55
CA THR A 119 9.49 -5.98 -6.73
C THR A 119 8.20 -5.46 -7.32
N LYS A 120 8.07 -4.15 -7.46
CA LYS A 120 6.93 -3.54 -8.16
C LYS A 120 7.20 -3.46 -9.65
N LYS A 121 6.41 -4.16 -10.48
CA LYS A 121 6.31 -3.80 -11.91
C LYS A 121 5.45 -2.55 -12.01
N HIS A 122 5.98 -1.50 -12.65
CA HIS A 122 5.27 -0.24 -12.82
C HIS A 122 3.95 -0.49 -13.57
N ARG A 123 2.79 -0.37 -12.90
CA ARG A 123 1.47 -0.72 -13.44
C ARG A 123 1.24 -0.17 -14.85
N GLN A 124 1.52 1.11 -15.08
CA GLN A 124 1.37 1.70 -16.42
C GLN A 124 2.31 1.06 -17.46
N LYS A 125 3.57 0.76 -17.13
CA LYS A 125 4.47 0.04 -18.05
C LYS A 125 3.96 -1.36 -18.34
N SER A 126 3.46 -2.08 -17.33
CA SER A 126 2.84 -3.40 -17.51
C SER A 126 1.59 -3.32 -18.39
N MET A 127 0.71 -2.32 -18.17
CA MET A 127 -0.49 -2.10 -18.97
C MET A 127 -0.14 -1.73 -20.42
N LEU A 128 0.87 -0.88 -20.62
CA LEU A 128 1.36 -0.53 -21.96
C LEU A 128 1.96 -1.76 -22.66
N PHE A 129 2.73 -2.57 -21.95
CA PHE A 129 3.27 -3.82 -22.45
C PHE A 129 2.14 -4.79 -22.85
N LEU A 130 1.17 -5.04 -21.97
CA LEU A 130 0.00 -5.86 -22.26
C LEU A 130 -0.79 -5.34 -23.47
N ARG A 131 -0.97 -4.02 -23.57
CA ARG A 131 -1.61 -3.40 -24.73
C ARG A 131 -0.84 -3.65 -26.03
N ARG A 132 0.51 -3.69 -25.99
CA ARG A 132 1.32 -4.07 -27.17
C ARG A 132 1.17 -5.54 -27.51
N VAL A 133 1.23 -6.42 -26.51
CA VAL A 133 1.07 -7.87 -26.69
C VAL A 133 -0.29 -8.17 -27.36
N LYS A 134 -1.38 -7.59 -26.85
CA LYS A 134 -2.72 -7.75 -27.43
C LYS A 134 -2.86 -7.27 -28.88
N LYS A 135 -2.02 -6.32 -29.31
CA LYS A 135 -2.00 -5.82 -30.68
C LYS A 135 -1.09 -6.61 -31.61
N HIS A 136 -0.30 -7.54 -31.07
CA HIS A 136 0.65 -8.29 -31.86
C HIS A 136 -0.06 -9.35 -32.70
N LYS A 137 0.32 -9.50 -33.98
CA LYS A 137 -0.33 -10.42 -34.94
C LYS A 137 -0.42 -11.86 -34.42
N VAL A 138 0.64 -12.34 -33.77
CA VAL A 138 0.69 -13.69 -33.18
C VAL A 138 -0.37 -13.87 -32.09
N PHE A 139 -0.63 -12.84 -31.28
CA PHE A 139 -1.65 -12.93 -30.23
C PHE A 139 -3.06 -12.91 -30.82
N ALA A 140 -3.30 -12.12 -31.87
CA ALA A 140 -4.59 -12.10 -32.57
C ALA A 140 -4.92 -13.46 -33.21
N LEU A 141 -3.94 -14.07 -33.90
CA LEU A 141 -4.11 -15.41 -34.48
C LEU A 141 -4.39 -16.48 -33.43
N TYR A 142 -3.75 -16.39 -32.25
CA TYR A 142 -4.03 -17.28 -31.14
C TYR A 142 -5.46 -17.13 -30.59
N ASP A 143 -5.94 -15.88 -30.46
CA ASP A 143 -7.28 -15.57 -29.94
C ASP A 143 -8.39 -16.04 -30.92
N ASP A 144 -8.16 -15.89 -32.23
CA ASP A 144 -9.07 -16.37 -33.28
C ASP A 144 -9.17 -17.91 -33.30
N ILE A 145 -8.06 -18.63 -33.07
CA ILE A 145 -8.06 -20.10 -32.99
C ILE A 145 -8.84 -20.59 -31.75
N GLN A 146 -8.69 -19.92 -30.60
CA GLN A 146 -9.39 -20.30 -29.37
C GLN A 146 -10.90 -20.07 -29.47
N THR A 147 -11.33 -18.95 -30.08
CA THR A 147 -12.75 -18.63 -30.28
C THR A 147 -13.43 -19.49 -31.34
N SER A 148 -12.67 -20.08 -32.28
CA SER A 148 -13.20 -21.00 -33.30
C SER A 148 -13.38 -22.44 -32.81
N THR A 149 -12.84 -22.77 -31.62
CA THR A 149 -12.87 -24.13 -31.03
C THR A 149 -13.90 -24.26 -29.90
N THR A 150 -14.66 -23.19 -29.62
CA THR A 150 -15.75 -23.15 -28.63
C THR A 150 -17.08 -22.95 -29.34
#